data_AF-A0A7S2MK40-F1
#
_entry.id   AF-A0A7S2MK40-F1
#
_cell.length_a   1.000
_cell.length_b   1.000
_cell.length_c   1.000
_cell.angle_alpha   90.00
_cell.angle_beta   90.00
_cell.angle_gamma   90.00
#
_symmetry.space_group_name_H-M   'P 1'
#
loop_
_entity.id
_entity.type
_entity.pdbx_description
1 polymer ?
#
loop_
_entity_poly.entity_id
_entity_poly.type
_entity_poly.pdbx_seq_one_letter_code
_entity_poly.pdbx_strand_id
1 'polypeptide(L)'
;GHTVNMQAVRGLGVAKRPGLVPIGDCFNHEVDHLANVVSTSDVDNEVFDFVATQPVSAGAELLVSYSLHGEPSNAKLLLDYGFCIAYSVNDEVAVPLVEVDENADVRRLLTALHLDTYARSARLSIEAPDNSDPPNELIAVGRVLALDRNALRTATVQSVLG
;
A
#
# COMPACT_ATOMS: atom_id res chain seq x y z
N GLY A 1 -21.03 -17.04 -2.47
CA GLY A 1 -20.32 -16.70 -1.22
C GLY A 1 -18.87 -17.14 -1.24
N HIS A 2 -18.58 -18.43 -1.45
CA HIS A 2 -17.22 -18.99 -1.33
C HIS A 2 -16.24 -18.64 -2.47
N THR A 3 -16.73 -18.37 -3.68
CA THR A 3 -15.89 -18.13 -4.87
C THR A 3 -15.15 -16.79 -4.84
N VAL A 4 -15.73 -15.78 -4.17
CA VAL A 4 -15.14 -14.43 -4.09
C VAL A 4 -13.92 -14.42 -3.16
N ASN A 5 -13.97 -15.16 -2.05
CA ASN A 5 -12.85 -15.27 -1.13
C ASN A 5 -11.64 -15.97 -1.77
N MET A 6 -11.88 -17.01 -2.58
CA MET A 6 -10.77 -17.75 -3.19
C MET A 6 -9.99 -16.88 -4.19
N GLN A 7 -10.67 -16.07 -4.99
CA GLN A 7 -10.01 -15.15 -5.93
C GLN A 7 -9.32 -13.96 -5.22
N ALA A 8 -9.87 -13.48 -4.11
CA ALA A 8 -9.26 -12.40 -3.32
C ALA A 8 -7.95 -12.85 -2.65
N VAL A 9 -7.93 -14.07 -2.08
CA VAL A 9 -6.78 -14.62 -1.34
C VAL A 9 -5.66 -15.12 -2.25
N ARG A 10 -5.97 -15.53 -3.50
CA ARG A 10 -5.05 -16.32 -4.35
C ARG A 10 -4.92 -15.84 -5.79
N GLY A 11 -5.44 -14.64 -6.09
CA GLY A 11 -5.41 -14.10 -7.44
C GLY A 11 -3.99 -13.79 -7.91
N LEU A 12 -3.46 -14.57 -8.84
CA LEU A 12 -2.09 -14.42 -9.39
C LEU A 12 -2.09 -14.29 -10.93
N GLY A 13 -3.24 -13.96 -11.53
CA GLY A 13 -3.51 -14.15 -12.97
C GLY A 13 -2.44 -13.63 -13.96
N VAL A 14 -2.30 -14.34 -15.09
CA VAL A 14 -1.45 -13.95 -16.24
C VAL A 14 -2.17 -12.88 -17.05
N ALA A 15 -1.48 -11.77 -17.34
CA ALA A 15 -2.04 -10.54 -17.91
C ALA A 15 -3.18 -9.93 -17.05
N LYS A 16 -3.89 -8.90 -17.54
CA LYS A 16 -4.98 -8.18 -16.82
C LYS A 16 -6.21 -9.04 -16.46
N ARG A 17 -6.10 -10.37 -16.41
CA ARG A 17 -7.17 -11.31 -16.10
C ARG A 17 -6.88 -11.98 -14.75
N PRO A 18 -7.55 -11.58 -13.66
CA PRO A 18 -7.40 -12.27 -12.38
C PRO A 18 -7.86 -13.72 -12.49
N GLY A 19 -7.06 -14.63 -11.93
CA GLY A 19 -7.29 -16.07 -11.96
C GLY A 19 -6.56 -16.79 -10.84
N LEU A 20 -6.96 -18.03 -10.56
CA LEU A 20 -6.27 -18.92 -9.64
C LEU A 20 -5.16 -19.65 -10.39
N VAL A 21 -3.98 -19.74 -9.78
CA VAL A 21 -2.85 -20.53 -10.29
C VAL A 21 -2.75 -21.79 -9.41
N PRO A 22 -3.27 -22.95 -9.85
CA PRO A 22 -3.23 -24.16 -9.05
C PRO A 22 -1.79 -24.51 -8.66
N ILE A 23 -1.59 -25.02 -7.44
CA ILE A 23 -0.27 -25.37 -6.86
C ILE A 23 0.53 -24.12 -6.48
N GLY A 24 0.63 -23.13 -7.35
CA GLY A 24 1.27 -21.86 -7.06
C GLY A 24 0.60 -21.09 -5.92
N ASP A 25 -0.72 -21.23 -5.81
CA ASP A 25 -1.55 -20.67 -4.75
C ASP A 25 -1.40 -21.35 -3.38
N CYS A 26 -0.58 -22.41 -3.29
CA CYS A 26 -0.23 -23.06 -2.03
C CYS A 26 1.06 -22.49 -1.40
N PHE A 27 1.79 -21.62 -2.09
CA PHE A 27 2.98 -20.99 -1.52
C PHE A 27 2.56 -19.90 -0.53
N ASN A 28 3.12 -20.00 0.67
CA ASN A 28 2.86 -19.04 1.74
C ASN A 28 3.64 -17.75 1.53
N HIS A 29 3.14 -16.69 2.15
CA HIS A 29 3.74 -15.37 2.11
C HIS A 29 5.00 -15.28 2.97
N GLU A 30 6.00 -14.53 2.49
CA GLU A 30 7.12 -14.00 3.25
C GLU A 30 7.49 -12.59 2.74
N VAL A 31 8.11 -11.78 3.59
CA VAL A 31 8.59 -10.43 3.23
C VAL A 31 9.60 -10.47 2.07
N ASP A 32 9.64 -9.42 1.24
CA ASP A 32 10.29 -9.45 -0.08
C ASP A 32 11.74 -9.94 -0.06
N HIS A 33 12.49 -9.50 0.93
CA HIS A 33 13.93 -9.79 1.06
C HIS A 33 14.22 -11.16 1.69
N LEU A 34 13.21 -11.85 2.23
CA LEU A 34 13.32 -13.19 2.82
C LEU A 34 12.65 -14.28 1.99
N ALA A 35 11.77 -13.91 1.05
CA ALA A 35 11.15 -14.84 0.11
C ALA A 35 12.22 -15.60 -0.70
N ASN A 36 12.07 -16.92 -0.76
CA ASN A 36 13.03 -17.81 -1.43
C ASN A 36 12.56 -18.28 -2.82
N VAL A 37 11.37 -17.86 -3.23
CA VAL A 37 10.79 -18.09 -4.56
C VAL A 37 10.24 -16.77 -5.10
N VAL A 38 10.54 -16.49 -6.37
CA VAL A 38 9.92 -15.40 -7.14
C VAL A 38 8.95 -16.00 -8.14
N SER A 39 7.78 -15.38 -8.25
CA SER A 39 6.79 -15.72 -9.27
C SER A 39 6.85 -14.75 -10.45
N THR A 40 6.80 -15.26 -11.68
CA THR A 40 6.72 -14.46 -12.90
C THR A 40 5.64 -14.99 -13.83
N SER A 41 4.95 -14.10 -14.54
CA SER A 41 4.00 -14.50 -15.58
C SER A 41 4.63 -14.35 -16.96
N ASP A 42 4.73 -15.45 -17.70
CA ASP A 42 5.02 -15.41 -19.13
C ASP A 42 3.70 -15.25 -19.89
N VAL A 43 3.47 -14.03 -20.37
CA VAL A 43 2.23 -13.66 -21.08
C VAL A 43 2.19 -14.29 -22.47
N ASP A 44 3.32 -14.48 -23.13
CA ASP A 44 3.39 -14.99 -24.50
C ASP A 44 3.10 -16.50 -24.52
N ASN A 45 3.51 -17.21 -23.46
CA ASN A 45 3.29 -18.65 -23.32
C ASN A 45 2.10 -19.01 -22.42
N GLU A 46 1.39 -18.02 -21.85
CA GLU A 46 0.29 -18.21 -20.89
C GLU A 46 0.69 -19.06 -19.66
N VAL A 47 1.93 -18.93 -19.19
CA VAL A 47 2.48 -19.69 -18.06
C VAL A 47 2.74 -18.79 -16.86
N PHE A 48 2.64 -19.38 -15.67
CA PHE A 48 3.08 -18.77 -14.43
C PHE A 48 4.25 -19.59 -13.87
N ASP A 49 5.42 -18.97 -13.82
CA ASP A 49 6.67 -19.59 -13.40
C ASP A 49 6.97 -19.25 -11.95
N PHE A 50 7.53 -20.21 -11.24
CA PHE A 50 8.05 -20.04 -9.88
C PHE A 50 9.50 -20.48 -9.85
N VAL A 51 10.38 -19.53 -9.54
CA VAL A 51 11.83 -19.74 -9.58
C VAL A 51 12.40 -19.52 -8.18
N ALA A 52 13.06 -20.54 -7.66
CA ALA A 52 13.81 -20.39 -6.41
C ALA A 52 14.97 -19.41 -6.61
N THR A 53 15.08 -18.41 -5.74
CA THR A 53 16.14 -17.40 -5.79
C THR A 53 17.45 -17.89 -5.18
N GLN A 54 17.37 -18.97 -4.40
CA GLN A 54 18.50 -19.58 -3.69
C GLN A 54 18.30 -21.10 -3.54
N PRO A 55 19.36 -21.88 -3.27
CA PRO A 55 19.21 -23.31 -2.98
C PRO A 55 18.26 -23.54 -1.79
N VAL A 56 17.20 -24.32 -2.01
CA VAL A 56 16.23 -24.69 -0.97
C VAL A 56 16.52 -26.12 -0.51
N SER A 57 16.70 -26.30 0.80
CA SER A 57 16.95 -27.62 1.37
C SER A 57 15.73 -28.53 1.26
N ALA A 58 15.95 -29.84 1.13
CA ALA A 58 14.85 -30.80 1.13
C ALA A 58 14.03 -30.69 2.44
N GLY A 59 12.71 -30.54 2.31
CA GLY A 59 11.80 -30.35 3.44
C GLY A 59 11.69 -28.91 3.95
N ALA A 60 12.46 -27.95 3.41
CA ALA A 60 12.22 -26.54 3.66
C ALA A 60 11.00 -26.04 2.87
N GLU A 61 10.34 -25.02 3.42
CA GLU A 61 9.17 -24.40 2.82
C GLU A 61 9.55 -23.48 1.65
N LEU A 62 8.71 -23.46 0.62
CA LEU A 62 8.79 -22.53 -0.50
C LEU A 62 7.88 -21.34 -0.19
N LEU A 63 8.50 -20.17 -0.11
CA LEU A 63 7.88 -18.92 0.32
C LEU A 63 8.00 -17.88 -0.79
N VAL A 64 6.88 -17.25 -1.10
CA VAL A 64 6.79 -16.17 -2.09
C VAL A 64 6.41 -14.88 -1.41
N SER A 65 6.76 -13.76 -2.02
CA SER A 65 6.14 -12.50 -1.63
C SER A 65 4.82 -12.28 -2.35
N TYR A 66 3.82 -11.78 -1.62
CA TYR A 66 2.53 -11.36 -2.20
C TYR A 66 2.57 -9.90 -2.68
N SER A 67 3.72 -9.24 -2.51
CA SER A 67 3.95 -7.82 -2.68
C SER A 67 4.26 -7.41 -4.11
N LEU A 68 3.62 -8.04 -5.12
CA LEU A 68 3.85 -7.75 -6.54
C LEU A 68 3.70 -6.26 -6.92
N HIS A 69 3.09 -5.45 -6.04
CA HIS A 69 2.93 -4.00 -6.16
C HIS A 69 3.35 -3.20 -4.90
N GLY A 70 4.23 -3.76 -4.08
CA GLY A 70 4.61 -3.22 -2.76
C GLY A 70 4.05 -4.07 -1.61
N GLU A 71 4.73 -4.01 -0.45
CA GLU A 71 4.35 -4.84 0.71
C GLU A 71 2.97 -4.43 1.25
N PRO A 72 2.02 -5.38 1.41
CA PRO A 72 0.67 -5.08 1.85
C PRO A 72 0.62 -4.75 3.35
N SER A 73 -0.21 -3.77 3.73
CA SER A 73 -0.52 -3.50 5.13
C SER A 73 -1.25 -4.66 5.81
N ASN A 74 -1.22 -4.76 7.15
CA ASN A 74 -1.94 -5.84 7.85
C ASN A 74 -3.45 -5.75 7.61
N ALA A 75 -3.99 -4.55 7.38
CA ALA A 75 -5.38 -4.40 6.98
C ALA A 75 -5.66 -5.13 5.64
N LYS A 76 -4.78 -4.97 4.65
CA LYS A 76 -4.90 -5.67 3.36
C LYS A 76 -4.69 -7.18 3.51
N LEU A 77 -3.67 -7.60 4.26
CA LEU A 77 -3.43 -9.01 4.53
C LEU A 77 -4.61 -9.69 5.23
N LEU A 78 -5.21 -9.02 6.21
CA LEU A 78 -6.34 -9.59 6.94
C LEU A 78 -7.61 -9.67 6.09
N LEU A 79 -7.90 -8.60 5.33
CA LEU A 79 -9.13 -8.52 4.53
C LEU A 79 -9.07 -9.38 3.27
N ASP A 80 -7.94 -9.40 2.58
CA ASP A 80 -7.80 -10.10 1.30
C ASP A 80 -7.28 -11.52 1.49
N TYR A 81 -6.40 -11.77 2.48
CA TYR A 81 -5.71 -13.06 2.66
C TYR A 81 -6.02 -13.78 3.97
N GLY A 82 -6.66 -13.14 4.94
CA GLY A 82 -7.11 -13.75 6.19
C GLY A 82 -6.02 -13.95 7.26
N PHE A 83 -4.88 -13.26 7.16
CA PHE A 83 -3.81 -13.32 8.16
C PHE A 83 -3.19 -11.94 8.45
N CYS A 84 -2.38 -11.84 9.50
CA CYS A 84 -1.58 -10.64 9.82
C CYS A 84 -0.13 -11.06 10.08
N ILE A 85 0.81 -10.14 9.85
CA ILE A 85 2.24 -10.29 10.17
C ILE A 85 2.53 -9.46 11.42
N ALA A 86 3.15 -10.10 12.42
CA ALA A 86 3.60 -9.40 13.61
C ALA A 86 4.73 -8.43 13.27
N TYR A 87 4.66 -7.20 13.80
CA TYR A 87 5.68 -6.15 13.58
C TYR A 87 5.91 -5.83 12.08
N SER A 88 4.86 -5.88 11.26
CA SER A 88 4.95 -5.43 9.87
C SER A 88 5.34 -3.96 9.84
N VAL A 89 6.47 -3.66 9.20
CA VAL A 89 6.97 -2.29 9.00
C VAL A 89 6.15 -1.52 7.96
N ASN A 90 5.41 -2.25 7.11
CA ASN A 90 4.52 -1.70 6.10
C ASN A 90 3.06 -1.65 6.57
N ASP A 91 2.83 -1.88 7.86
CA ASP A 91 1.49 -1.71 8.40
C ASP A 91 1.10 -0.23 8.38
N GLU A 92 -0.14 0.05 8.02
CA GLU A 92 -0.60 1.41 7.85
C GLU A 92 -2.00 1.60 8.41
N VAL A 93 -2.26 2.80 8.92
CA VAL A 93 -3.61 3.21 9.31
C VAL A 93 -4.04 4.41 8.47
N ALA A 94 -5.24 4.31 7.90
CA ALA A 94 -5.86 5.41 7.19
C ALA A 94 -6.57 6.35 8.18
N VAL A 95 -6.09 7.59 8.30
CA VAL A 95 -6.72 8.60 9.16
C VAL A 95 -7.70 9.47 8.35
N PRO A 96 -8.97 9.61 8.79
CA PRO A 96 -9.93 10.53 8.19
C PRO A 96 -9.52 11.98 8.42
N LEU A 97 -9.30 12.73 7.35
CA LEU A 97 -9.16 14.18 7.43
C LEU A 97 -10.56 14.80 7.49
N VAL A 98 -10.87 15.46 8.60
CA VAL A 98 -12.15 16.15 8.80
C VAL A 98 -12.16 17.47 8.02
N GLU A 99 -13.23 17.72 7.25
CA GLU A 99 -13.68 19.03 6.74
C GLU A 99 -12.72 19.83 5.81
N VAL A 100 -12.08 19.18 4.83
CA VAL A 100 -11.39 19.92 3.75
C VAL A 100 -12.38 20.47 2.70
N ASP A 101 -13.55 19.86 2.55
CA ASP A 101 -14.36 20.04 1.34
C ASP A 101 -14.99 21.45 1.21
N GLU A 102 -15.18 22.18 2.32
CA GLU A 102 -15.90 23.47 2.31
C GLU A 102 -15.00 24.71 2.23
N ASN A 103 -13.69 24.62 2.53
CA ASN A 103 -12.81 25.80 2.55
C ASN A 103 -12.01 25.94 1.24
N ALA A 104 -12.43 26.90 0.40
CA ALA A 104 -11.79 27.17 -0.90
C ALA A 104 -10.31 27.56 -0.79
N ASP A 105 -9.90 28.25 0.28
CA ASP A 105 -8.51 28.67 0.47
C ASP A 105 -7.61 27.49 0.84
N VAL A 106 -8.12 26.53 1.63
CA VAL A 106 -7.45 25.26 1.93
C VAL A 106 -7.29 24.44 0.65
N ARG A 107 -8.37 24.29 -0.14
CA ARG A 107 -8.32 23.55 -1.41
C ARG A 107 -7.31 24.15 -2.37
N ARG A 108 -7.27 25.48 -2.50
CA ARG A 108 -6.30 26.19 -3.33
C ARG A 108 -4.86 25.82 -2.95
N LEU A 109 -4.54 25.83 -1.66
CA LEU A 109 -3.19 25.51 -1.18
C LEU A 109 -2.84 24.05 -1.36
N LEU A 110 -3.74 23.12 -1.04
CA LEU A 110 -3.51 21.69 -1.24
C LEU A 110 -3.33 21.35 -2.72
N THR A 111 -4.11 21.95 -3.62
CA THR A 111 -3.90 21.80 -5.07
C THR A 111 -2.58 22.39 -5.52
N ALA A 112 -2.17 23.55 -5.01
CA ALA A 112 -0.87 24.14 -5.33
C ALA A 112 0.32 23.31 -4.83
N LEU A 113 0.11 22.48 -3.81
CA LEU A 113 1.09 21.53 -3.27
C LEU A 113 1.02 20.15 -3.94
N HIS A 114 0.10 19.94 -4.89
CA HIS A 114 -0.20 18.62 -5.48
C HIS A 114 -0.65 17.58 -4.44
N LEU A 115 -1.33 18.03 -3.38
CA LEU A 115 -1.86 17.21 -2.27
C LEU A 115 -3.41 17.11 -2.32
N ASP A 116 -4.02 17.47 -3.44
CA ASP A 116 -5.48 17.41 -3.61
C ASP A 116 -6.04 15.98 -3.61
N THR A 117 -5.20 14.99 -3.92
CA THR A 117 -5.52 13.58 -3.74
C THR A 117 -5.69 13.22 -2.26
N TYR A 118 -4.86 13.73 -1.36
CA TYR A 118 -5.03 13.52 0.09
C TYR A 118 -6.29 14.20 0.63
N ALA A 119 -6.63 15.37 0.08
CA ALA A 119 -7.87 16.09 0.40
C ALA A 119 -9.14 15.33 -0.02
N ARG A 120 -9.10 14.63 -1.16
CA ARG A 120 -10.25 13.90 -1.73
C ARG A 120 -10.38 12.48 -1.17
N SER A 121 -9.25 11.83 -0.93
CA SER A 121 -9.23 10.45 -0.41
C SER A 121 -9.57 10.39 1.08
N ALA A 122 -9.48 11.52 1.80
CA ALA A 122 -9.65 11.63 3.25
C ALA A 122 -8.92 10.51 4.01
N ARG A 123 -7.81 10.03 3.46
CA ARG A 123 -7.05 8.91 3.98
C ARG A 123 -5.60 9.26 3.81
N LEU A 124 -4.95 9.44 4.93
CA LEU A 124 -3.52 9.53 4.98
C LEU A 124 -3.00 8.27 5.66
N SER A 125 -2.05 7.62 5.01
CA SER A 125 -1.38 6.42 5.50
C SER A 125 -0.31 6.83 6.51
N ILE A 126 -0.40 6.28 7.71
CA ILE A 126 0.62 6.41 8.74
C ILE A 126 1.23 5.03 8.91
N GLU A 127 2.49 4.90 8.56
CA GLU A 127 3.27 3.68 8.77
C GLU A 127 3.40 3.39 10.27
N ALA A 128 3.40 2.10 10.63
CA ALA A 128 3.64 1.63 12.00
C ALA A 128 4.95 2.24 12.56
N PRO A 129 5.08 2.38 13.89
CA PRO A 129 6.11 3.20 14.52
C PRO A 129 7.50 2.59 14.38
N ASP A 130 8.11 2.79 13.22
CA ASP A 130 9.48 3.25 13.09
C ASP A 130 9.52 4.65 13.73
N ASN A 131 10.59 5.02 14.44
CA ASN A 131 10.77 6.38 14.97
C ASN A 131 11.02 7.41 13.84
N SER A 132 10.49 7.17 12.65
CA SER A 132 10.61 8.00 11.48
C SER A 132 9.68 9.21 11.60
N ASP A 133 10.17 10.34 11.09
CA ASP A 133 9.34 11.53 10.98
C ASP A 133 8.13 11.20 10.08
N PRO A 134 6.94 11.75 10.38
CA PRO A 134 5.77 11.57 9.52
C PRO A 134 6.09 12.03 8.08
N PRO A 135 5.45 11.43 7.06
CA PRO A 135 5.65 11.82 5.66
C PRO A 135 5.52 13.34 5.48
N ASN A 136 6.36 13.93 4.64
CA ASN A 136 6.37 15.38 4.41
C ASN A 136 5.00 15.89 3.93
N GLU A 137 4.26 15.06 3.22
CA GLU A 137 2.90 15.29 2.76
C GLU A 137 1.93 15.46 3.95
N LEU A 138 2.05 14.63 5.00
CA LEU A 138 1.27 14.75 6.23
C LEU A 138 1.60 16.04 6.97
N ILE A 139 2.89 16.35 7.08
CA ILE A 139 3.33 17.60 7.71
C ILE A 139 2.76 18.80 6.95
N ALA A 140 2.83 18.79 5.63
CA ALA A 140 2.30 19.87 4.79
C ALA A 140 0.78 20.00 4.90
N VAL A 141 0.02 18.89 4.87
CA VAL A 141 -1.44 18.90 5.10
C VAL A 141 -1.77 19.45 6.49
N GLY A 142 -1.07 18.96 7.53
CA GLY A 142 -1.25 19.43 8.91
C GLY A 142 -0.98 20.92 9.05
N ARG A 143 0.08 21.44 8.41
CA ARG A 143 0.38 22.87 8.37
C ARG A 143 -0.73 23.67 7.70
N VAL A 144 -1.23 23.26 6.53
CA VAL A 144 -2.34 23.96 5.86
C VAL A 144 -3.60 23.98 6.72
N LEU A 145 -3.95 22.86 7.35
CA LEU A 145 -5.13 22.75 8.22
C LEU A 145 -5.02 23.59 9.51
N ALA A 146 -3.79 23.83 9.99
CA ALA A 146 -3.53 24.64 11.19
C ALA A 146 -3.48 26.15 10.91
N LEU A 147 -3.44 26.60 9.65
CA LEU A 147 -3.44 28.02 9.31
C LEU A 147 -4.80 28.66 9.61
N ASP A 148 -4.77 29.88 10.17
CA ASP A 148 -5.96 30.69 10.29
C ASP A 148 -6.44 31.23 8.93
N ARG A 149 -7.67 31.76 8.89
CA ARG A 149 -8.28 32.29 7.64
C ARG A 149 -7.47 33.40 6.96
N ASN A 150 -6.78 34.24 7.72
CA ASN A 150 -5.99 35.31 7.12
C ASN A 150 -4.70 34.75 6.52
N ALA A 151 -4.04 33.86 7.26
CA ALA A 151 -2.83 33.18 6.81
C ALA A 151 -3.09 32.30 5.58
N LEU A 152 -4.22 31.59 5.51
CA LEU A 152 -4.64 30.79 4.35
C LEU A 152 -4.73 31.60 3.04
N ARG A 153 -5.16 32.87 3.13
CA ARG A 153 -5.31 33.75 1.96
C ARG A 153 -3.98 34.26 1.43
N THR A 154 -3.01 34.48 2.31
CA THR A 154 -1.70 35.05 1.95
C THR A 154 -0.62 33.99 1.81
N ALA A 155 -0.85 32.76 2.28
CA ALA A 155 0.12 31.68 2.21
C ALA A 155 0.44 31.28 0.77
N THR A 156 1.71 30.99 0.56
CA THR A 156 2.31 30.43 -0.64
C THR A 156 2.86 29.03 -0.36
N VAL A 157 3.14 28.26 -1.42
CA VAL A 157 3.76 26.93 -1.30
C VAL A 157 5.01 26.95 -0.43
N GLN A 158 5.90 27.93 -0.64
CA GLN A 158 7.13 28.05 0.15
C GLN A 158 6.88 28.34 1.63
N SER A 159 5.86 29.14 1.95
CA SER A 159 5.50 29.43 3.35
C SER A 159 4.95 28.21 4.10
N VAL A 160 4.41 27.22 3.38
CA VAL A 160 3.90 25.97 3.96
C VAL A 160 5.01 24.93 4.07
N LEU A 161 5.89 24.85 3.08
CA LEU A 161 6.96 23.85 3.04
C LEU A 161 8.13 24.17 3.99
N GLY A 162 8.41 25.46 4.24
CA GLY A 162 9.35 25.92 5.28
C GLY A 162 10.75 25.36 5.15
#